data_AF-A0A9W7Y8A1-F1
#
_entry.id   AF-A0A9W7Y8A1-F1
#
_cell.length_a   1.000
_cell.length_b   1.000
_cell.length_c   1.000
_cell.angle_alpha   90.00
_cell.angle_beta   90.00
_cell.angle_gamma   90.00
#
_symmetry.space_group_name_H-M   'P 1'
#
loop_
_entity.id
_entity.type
_entity.pdbx_description
1 polymer ?
#
loop_
_entity_poly.entity_id
_entity_poly.type
_entity_poly.pdbx_seq_one_letter_code
_entity_poly.pdbx_strand_id
1 'polypeptide(L)'
;MDTKQTHKPHRVSKAGASAKKKNKNKNVEKKNNPRAFAMQSGLRADRMAQRKAELDEKRFHVPMADRTPTTPPPLVVAVVGPPQCGKTTLIKSLVRRYTKNSVSDIRGPVTVVSGKRQRLTFVECANDISAMTDLAKVADLVILAIDASFGFEMETFEFLNLLQTHGMPRVMGVLTHLDGFKDNKSLKMAKTGFKHRFWTEVYDGAKLFYLSGVENGRYLDREILNLSRFISVMKLRPLTWRNTHPYMLADRVQDLTDPEILERNPKANRTVALYGYLRGTHVKGRDRVHIPGAGDYQLGHTEQLADPCPIPDKERKRLDERHKLIYAPMSEVNGVMYDKDA
;
A
#
# COMPACT_ATOMS: atom_id res chain seq x y z
N MET A 1 77.45 -64.74 30.14
CA MET A 1 76.25 -64.35 29.37
C MET A 1 75.07 -64.33 30.31
N ASP A 2 74.30 -63.26 30.23
CA ASP A 2 73.11 -62.92 31.02
C ASP A 2 72.03 -64.01 31.06
N THR A 3 71.28 -64.03 32.16
CA THR A 3 69.81 -63.86 32.06
C THR A 3 69.33 -62.92 33.15
N LYS A 4 69.23 -61.63 32.78
CA LYS A 4 68.62 -60.56 33.56
C LYS A 4 67.17 -60.91 33.90
N GLN A 5 66.82 -60.81 35.19
CA GLN A 5 65.42 -60.84 35.63
C GLN A 5 64.66 -59.68 34.98
N THR A 6 63.68 -60.01 34.15
CA THR A 6 62.78 -59.06 33.52
C THR A 6 61.63 -58.74 34.48
N HIS A 7 61.73 -57.61 35.19
CA HIS A 7 60.60 -57.11 35.98
C HIS A 7 59.44 -56.72 35.05
N LYS A 8 58.23 -57.20 35.37
CA LYS A 8 57.00 -56.83 34.64
C LYS A 8 56.82 -55.30 34.68
N PRO A 9 56.63 -54.63 33.54
CA PRO A 9 56.42 -53.18 33.52
C PRO A 9 55.11 -52.82 34.23
N HIS A 10 55.17 -51.86 35.16
CA HIS A 10 53.97 -51.28 35.77
C HIS A 10 53.12 -50.58 34.70
N ARG A 11 51.79 -50.69 34.84
CA ARG A 11 50.82 -50.08 33.93
C ARG A 11 51.01 -48.55 33.92
N VAL A 12 51.41 -48.00 32.77
CA VAL A 12 51.54 -46.54 32.59
C VAL A 12 50.20 -45.90 32.88
N SER A 13 50.18 -44.84 33.71
CA SER A 13 48.95 -44.16 34.08
C SER A 13 48.23 -43.68 32.82
N LYS A 14 46.94 -44.03 32.66
CA LYS A 14 46.08 -43.45 31.63
C LYS A 14 45.73 -42.02 32.04
N ALA A 15 46.72 -41.12 32.07
CA ALA A 15 46.50 -39.68 32.18
C ALA A 15 45.96 -39.16 30.84
N GLY A 16 44.74 -39.55 30.48
CA GLY A 16 44.18 -39.22 29.16
C GLY A 16 42.70 -39.46 28.93
N ALA A 17 41.95 -39.99 29.91
CA ALA A 17 40.52 -40.28 29.75
C ALA A 17 39.61 -39.51 30.72
N SER A 18 40.05 -38.35 31.22
CA SER A 18 39.09 -37.34 31.66
C SER A 18 38.89 -36.38 30.50
N ALA A 19 37.65 -36.23 30.05
CA ALA A 19 37.23 -35.43 28.89
C ALA A 19 37.53 -33.92 28.96
N LYS A 20 38.47 -33.48 29.82
CA LYS A 20 38.83 -32.08 30.06
C LYS A 20 40.08 -31.60 29.29
N LYS A 21 40.79 -32.44 28.53
CA LYS A 21 42.05 -32.05 27.85
C LYS A 21 42.01 -31.99 26.31
N LYS A 22 40.84 -31.84 25.68
CA LYS A 22 40.74 -31.78 24.20
C LYS A 22 40.97 -30.39 23.56
N ASN A 23 41.29 -29.35 24.34
CA ASN A 23 41.54 -27.98 23.82
C ASN A 23 42.86 -27.39 24.32
N LYS A 24 43.97 -28.11 24.19
CA LYS A 24 45.31 -27.52 24.33
C LYS A 24 46.14 -27.92 23.12
N ASN A 25 45.88 -27.23 22.00
CA ASN A 25 46.85 -26.90 20.95
C ASN A 25 46.11 -26.29 19.76
N LYS A 26 45.67 -25.03 19.90
CA LYS A 26 45.60 -24.06 18.80
C LYS A 26 45.98 -22.70 19.37
N ASN A 27 46.96 -22.09 18.71
CA ASN A 27 47.63 -20.84 19.04
C ASN A 27 46.67 -19.66 19.29
N VAL A 28 47.09 -18.80 20.24
CA VAL A 28 46.94 -17.32 20.25
C VAL A 28 45.52 -16.74 20.41
N GLU A 29 45.38 -15.78 21.34
CA GLU A 29 44.26 -14.82 21.49
C GLU A 29 42.87 -15.29 21.98
N LYS A 30 42.79 -15.99 23.12
CA LYS A 30 41.57 -15.92 23.97
C LYS A 30 41.95 -15.66 25.43
N LYS A 31 42.20 -14.40 25.76
CA LYS A 31 42.45 -13.93 27.15
C LYS A 31 41.27 -14.15 28.11
N ASN A 32 40.10 -14.53 27.60
CA ASN A 32 38.86 -14.64 28.36
C ASN A 32 38.48 -16.10 28.62
N ASN A 33 38.30 -16.45 29.91
CA ASN A 33 37.86 -17.78 30.35
C ASN A 33 36.42 -18.06 29.84
N PRO A 34 36.20 -18.99 28.89
CA PRO A 34 34.89 -19.23 28.30
C PRO A 34 33.84 -19.75 29.31
N ARG A 35 34.28 -20.28 30.46
CA ARG A 35 33.37 -20.68 31.55
C ARG A 35 32.79 -19.51 32.33
N ALA A 36 33.50 -18.38 32.38
CA ALA A 36 33.02 -17.16 33.03
C ALA A 36 31.90 -16.47 32.22
N PHE A 37 31.80 -16.77 30.92
CA PHE A 37 30.79 -16.21 30.00
C PHE A 37 29.67 -17.22 29.67
N ALA A 38 29.55 -18.30 30.44
CA ALA A 38 28.44 -19.24 30.28
C ALA A 38 27.13 -18.59 30.76
N MET A 39 26.08 -18.70 29.95
CA MET A 39 24.76 -18.22 30.36
C MET A 39 24.25 -19.01 31.57
N GLN A 40 23.65 -18.32 32.53
CA GLN A 40 23.14 -18.92 33.77
C GLN A 40 22.08 -20.01 33.52
N SER A 41 21.31 -19.93 32.42
CA SER A 41 20.30 -20.92 32.07
C SER A 41 20.34 -21.30 30.59
N GLY A 42 20.85 -22.49 30.27
CA GLY A 42 20.95 -23.00 28.90
C GLY A 42 19.58 -23.14 28.21
N LEU A 43 18.56 -23.64 28.92
CA LEU A 43 17.23 -23.85 28.34
C LEU A 43 16.51 -22.55 27.93
N ARG A 44 16.63 -21.48 28.74
CA ARG A 44 16.04 -20.19 28.38
C ARG A 44 16.83 -19.52 27.26
N ALA A 45 18.15 -19.66 27.28
CA ALA A 45 19.03 -19.15 26.23
C ALA A 45 18.71 -19.80 24.88
N ASP A 46 18.51 -21.12 24.86
CA ASP A 46 18.14 -21.86 23.66
C ASP A 46 16.76 -21.43 23.12
N ARG A 47 15.73 -21.33 23.98
CA ARG A 47 14.41 -20.81 23.55
C ARG A 47 14.48 -19.38 22.99
N MET A 48 15.28 -18.50 23.61
CA MET A 48 15.46 -17.14 23.10
C MET A 48 16.22 -17.12 21.77
N ALA A 49 17.23 -17.98 21.62
CA ALA A 49 17.98 -18.12 20.38
C ALA A 49 17.09 -18.63 19.24
N GLN A 50 16.26 -19.65 19.50
CA GLN A 50 15.29 -20.19 18.54
C GLN A 50 14.26 -19.13 18.12
N ARG A 51 13.63 -18.44 19.07
CA ARG A 51 12.69 -17.37 18.77
C ARG A 51 13.33 -16.22 17.98
N LYS A 52 14.58 -15.87 18.32
CA LYS A 52 15.31 -14.82 17.59
C LYS A 52 15.60 -15.27 16.16
N ALA A 53 16.07 -16.50 15.96
CA ALA A 53 16.30 -17.06 14.64
C ALA A 53 15.02 -17.06 13.79
N GLU A 54 13.88 -17.47 14.36
CA GLU A 54 12.58 -17.44 13.69
C GLU A 54 12.14 -16.01 13.33
N LEU A 55 12.35 -15.04 14.21
CA LEU A 55 12.03 -13.62 13.95
C LEU A 55 12.94 -13.02 12.88
N ASP A 56 14.22 -13.37 12.89
CA ASP A 56 15.19 -12.93 11.88
C ASP A 56 14.87 -13.58 10.53
N GLU A 57 14.47 -14.85 10.52
CA GLU A 57 13.99 -15.56 9.32
C GLU A 57 12.76 -14.88 8.71
N LYS A 58 11.75 -14.56 9.53
CA LYS A 58 10.55 -13.82 9.11
C LYS A 58 10.83 -12.41 8.58
N ARG A 59 11.99 -11.82 8.92
CA ARG A 59 12.41 -10.50 8.42
C ARG A 59 13.10 -10.57 7.07
N PHE A 60 13.66 -11.71 6.68
CA PHE A 60 14.26 -11.85 5.36
C PHE A 60 13.18 -11.80 4.28
N HIS A 61 13.32 -10.84 3.38
CA HIS A 61 12.47 -10.68 2.20
C HIS A 61 13.37 -10.70 0.97
N VAL A 62 12.80 -11.06 -0.17
CA VAL A 62 13.50 -10.98 -1.45
C VAL A 62 13.93 -9.52 -1.67
N PRO A 63 15.23 -9.22 -1.88
CA PRO A 63 15.68 -7.87 -2.12
C PRO A 63 15.14 -7.41 -3.47
N MET A 64 14.33 -6.34 -3.45
CA MET A 64 13.78 -5.71 -4.65
C MET A 64 14.36 -4.31 -4.78
N ALA A 65 14.70 -3.91 -6.01
CA ALA A 65 15.13 -2.56 -6.29
C ALA A 65 13.97 -1.58 -6.10
N ASP A 66 14.13 -0.60 -5.23
CA ASP A 66 13.23 0.54 -5.11
C ASP A 66 13.66 1.61 -6.12
N ARG A 67 12.76 1.96 -7.04
CA ARG A 67 13.00 2.96 -8.08
C ARG A 67 12.19 4.24 -7.85
N THR A 68 11.67 4.45 -6.63
CA THR A 68 10.93 5.66 -6.31
C THR A 68 11.84 6.90 -6.38
N PRO A 69 11.40 7.98 -7.06
CA PRO A 69 12.19 9.20 -7.17
C PRO A 69 12.22 10.00 -5.86
N THR A 70 13.14 10.96 -5.75
CA THR A 70 13.30 11.84 -4.58
C THR A 70 11.99 12.54 -4.18
N THR A 71 11.25 13.02 -5.18
CA THR A 71 9.89 13.56 -5.00
C THR A 71 8.90 12.53 -5.52
N PRO A 72 8.26 11.73 -4.63
CA PRO A 72 7.39 10.66 -5.05
C PRO A 72 6.09 11.20 -5.67
N PRO A 73 5.53 10.51 -6.68
CA PRO A 73 4.19 10.82 -7.17
C PRO A 73 3.13 10.55 -6.08
N PRO A 74 1.95 11.19 -6.14
CA PRO A 74 0.88 10.97 -5.14
C PRO A 74 0.40 9.52 -5.13
N LEU A 75 0.31 8.82 -4.01
CA LEU A 75 -0.06 7.39 -4.01
C LEU A 75 -1.50 7.18 -4.48
N VAL A 76 -1.74 6.18 -5.33
CA VAL A 76 -3.10 5.88 -5.81
C VAL A 76 -3.85 5.08 -4.75
N VAL A 77 -4.91 5.69 -4.21
CA VAL A 77 -5.84 5.07 -3.27
C VAL A 77 -7.14 4.76 -4.00
N ALA A 78 -7.34 3.49 -4.33
CA ALA A 78 -8.57 2.99 -4.92
C ALA A 78 -9.62 2.75 -3.83
N VAL A 79 -10.81 3.34 -3.98
CA VAL A 79 -11.98 3.03 -3.14
C VAL A 79 -12.91 2.14 -3.95
N VAL A 80 -13.04 0.90 -3.51
CA VAL A 80 -13.72 -0.18 -4.24
C VAL A 80 -14.72 -0.84 -3.31
N GLY A 81 -15.85 -1.26 -3.84
CA GLY A 81 -16.93 -1.89 -3.10
C GLY A 81 -18.19 -1.94 -3.96
N PRO A 82 -19.24 -2.61 -3.47
CA PRO A 82 -20.46 -2.82 -4.23
C PRO A 82 -21.22 -1.52 -4.55
N PRO A 83 -22.25 -1.53 -5.41
CA PRO A 83 -23.14 -0.37 -5.56
C PRO A 83 -23.66 0.08 -4.19
N GLN A 84 -23.82 1.40 -4.03
CA GLN A 84 -24.46 2.00 -2.85
C GLN A 84 -23.79 1.75 -1.48
N CYS A 85 -22.61 1.14 -1.38
CA CYS A 85 -21.88 0.97 -0.11
C CYS A 85 -21.24 2.26 0.47
N GLY A 86 -21.52 3.43 -0.11
CA GLY A 86 -21.01 4.71 0.40
C GLY A 86 -19.59 5.10 -0.06
N LYS A 87 -19.10 4.56 -1.18
CA LYS A 87 -17.78 4.89 -1.78
C LYS A 87 -17.55 6.40 -1.93
N THR A 88 -18.46 7.09 -2.62
CA THR A 88 -18.38 8.54 -2.84
C THR A 88 -18.41 9.31 -1.52
N THR A 89 -19.28 8.92 -0.58
CA THR A 89 -19.38 9.52 0.76
C THR A 89 -18.08 9.38 1.56
N LEU A 90 -17.40 8.24 1.41
CA LEU A 90 -16.11 7.98 2.04
C LEU A 90 -15.03 8.90 1.49
N ILE A 91 -14.95 9.04 0.16
CA ILE A 91 -13.99 9.95 -0.47
C ILE A 91 -14.28 11.40 -0.07
N LYS A 92 -15.54 11.85 -0.13
CA LYS A 92 -15.94 13.20 0.32
C LYS A 92 -15.50 13.47 1.76
N SER A 93 -15.70 12.51 2.66
CA SER A 93 -15.32 12.62 4.07
C SER A 93 -13.80 12.68 4.26
N LEU A 94 -13.04 11.86 3.51
CA LEU A 94 -11.57 11.86 3.53
C LEU A 94 -10.98 13.15 2.95
N VAL A 95 -11.48 13.59 1.79
CA VAL A 95 -11.03 14.82 1.14
C VAL A 95 -11.25 16.03 2.04
N ARG A 96 -12.44 16.15 2.64
CA ARG A 96 -12.72 17.20 3.63
C ARG A 96 -11.81 17.11 4.84
N ARG A 97 -11.47 15.90 5.31
CA ARG A 97 -10.54 15.73 6.43
C ARG A 97 -9.14 16.26 6.10
N TYR A 98 -8.64 16.02 4.90
CA TYR A 98 -7.30 16.45 4.49
C TYR A 98 -7.24 17.94 4.15
N THR A 99 -8.22 18.44 3.39
CA THR A 99 -8.17 19.75 2.74
C THR A 99 -9.01 20.82 3.44
N LYS A 100 -9.89 20.41 4.37
CA LYS A 100 -10.97 21.21 4.98
C LYS A 100 -12.03 21.73 4.01
N ASN A 101 -11.89 21.48 2.72
CA ASN A 101 -12.85 21.89 1.70
C ASN A 101 -13.89 20.78 1.49
N SER A 102 -15.14 21.17 1.26
CA SER A 102 -16.20 20.25 0.86
C SER A 102 -16.25 20.15 -0.66
N VAL A 103 -16.32 18.92 -1.18
CA VAL A 103 -16.51 18.61 -2.60
C VAL A 103 -17.93 18.06 -2.76
N SER A 104 -18.73 18.67 -3.63
CA SER A 104 -20.14 18.34 -3.89
C SER A 104 -20.27 17.11 -4.77
N ASP A 105 -19.61 17.09 -5.92
CA ASP A 105 -19.58 15.96 -6.85
C ASP A 105 -18.15 15.52 -7.13
N ILE A 106 -17.90 14.21 -7.00
CA ILE A 106 -16.57 13.63 -7.23
C ILE A 106 -16.63 12.86 -8.53
N ARG A 107 -15.88 13.35 -9.51
CA ARG A 107 -15.68 12.69 -10.80
C ARG A 107 -14.19 12.58 -11.08
N GLY A 108 -13.76 11.37 -11.40
CA GLY A 108 -12.36 11.08 -11.69
C GLY A 108 -11.45 11.13 -10.45
N PRO A 109 -10.13 11.19 -10.67
CA PRO A 109 -9.15 11.18 -9.59
C PRO A 109 -9.08 12.51 -8.82
N VAL A 110 -8.98 12.41 -7.49
CA VAL A 110 -8.86 13.55 -6.57
C VAL A 110 -7.54 13.47 -5.83
N THR A 111 -6.59 14.36 -6.16
CA THR A 111 -5.29 14.43 -5.51
C THR A 111 -5.31 15.39 -4.33
N VAL A 112 -4.82 14.94 -3.18
CA VAL A 112 -4.72 15.74 -1.95
C VAL A 112 -3.34 15.61 -1.31
N VAL A 113 -2.90 16.67 -0.63
CA VAL A 113 -1.70 16.63 0.20
C VAL A 113 -2.06 16.11 1.60
N SER A 114 -1.65 14.87 1.89
CA SER A 114 -1.94 14.23 3.19
C SER A 114 -0.93 14.62 4.27
N GLY A 115 0.35 14.76 3.90
CA GLY A 115 1.44 15.09 4.81
C GLY A 115 2.62 15.72 4.10
N LYS A 116 3.73 15.91 4.82
CA LYS A 116 4.94 16.58 4.31
C LYS A 116 5.76 15.81 3.29
N ARG A 117 5.48 14.54 3.11
CA ARG A 117 6.26 13.65 2.22
C ARG A 117 5.36 12.77 1.38
N GLN A 118 4.05 12.96 1.49
CA GLN A 118 3.08 12.04 0.95
C GLN A 118 1.86 12.81 0.48
N ARG A 119 1.48 12.52 -0.76
CA ARG A 119 0.26 12.97 -1.40
C ARG A 119 -0.52 11.71 -1.76
N LEU A 120 -1.84 11.84 -1.86
CA LEU A 120 -2.74 10.73 -2.14
C LEU A 120 -3.64 11.14 -3.31
N THR A 121 -3.85 10.25 -4.26
CA THR A 121 -4.86 10.39 -5.30
C THR A 121 -5.96 9.38 -5.02
N PHE A 122 -7.14 9.86 -4.62
CA PHE A 122 -8.32 9.03 -4.44
C PHE A 122 -8.99 8.78 -5.79
N VAL A 123 -9.32 7.53 -6.07
CA VAL A 123 -10.06 7.12 -7.26
C VAL A 123 -11.23 6.26 -6.82
N GLU A 124 -12.43 6.67 -7.20
CA GLU A 124 -13.62 5.82 -7.05
C GLU A 124 -13.64 4.79 -8.18
N CYS A 125 -13.81 3.50 -7.82
CA CYS A 125 -13.99 2.46 -8.80
C CYS A 125 -15.45 2.40 -9.26
N ALA A 126 -15.64 2.40 -10.58
CA ALA A 126 -16.92 2.01 -11.16
C ALA A 126 -17.16 0.50 -10.96
N ASN A 127 -18.42 0.07 -10.99
CA ASN A 127 -18.81 -1.33 -10.79
C ASN A 127 -18.62 -2.22 -12.04
N ASP A 128 -17.74 -1.83 -12.97
CA ASP A 128 -17.40 -2.64 -14.13
C ASP A 128 -16.12 -3.43 -13.85
N ILE A 129 -16.11 -4.70 -14.26
CA ILE A 129 -14.95 -5.58 -14.10
C ILE A 129 -13.73 -5.05 -14.88
N SER A 130 -13.95 -4.35 -16.00
CA SER A 130 -12.88 -3.74 -16.78
C SER A 130 -12.21 -2.62 -15.97
N ALA A 131 -13.01 -1.71 -15.41
CA ALA A 131 -12.54 -0.63 -14.56
C ALA A 131 -11.84 -1.15 -13.29
N MET A 132 -12.40 -2.20 -12.68
CA MET A 132 -11.78 -2.91 -11.56
C MET A 132 -10.42 -3.49 -11.93
N THR A 133 -10.31 -4.14 -13.08
CA THR A 133 -9.05 -4.75 -13.57
C THR A 133 -7.96 -3.69 -13.78
N ASP A 134 -8.32 -2.56 -14.39
CA ASP A 134 -7.35 -1.48 -14.65
C ASP A 134 -6.93 -0.78 -13.36
N LEU A 135 -7.87 -0.56 -12.44
CA LEU A 135 -7.57 0.02 -11.14
C LEU A 135 -6.71 -0.92 -10.28
N ALA A 136 -6.95 -2.24 -10.35
CA ALA A 136 -6.15 -3.25 -9.65
C ALA A 136 -4.66 -3.20 -10.05
N LYS A 137 -4.36 -2.99 -11.34
CA LYS A 137 -2.98 -2.86 -11.84
C LYS A 137 -2.29 -1.60 -11.28
N VAL A 138 -3.03 -0.50 -11.12
CA VAL A 138 -2.49 0.83 -10.79
C VAL A 138 -2.49 1.15 -9.29
N ALA A 139 -3.43 0.61 -8.50
CA ALA A 139 -3.70 1.03 -7.12
C ALA A 139 -2.60 0.63 -6.11
N ASP A 140 -2.00 1.62 -5.43
CA ASP A 140 -1.00 1.40 -4.37
C ASP A 140 -1.63 0.94 -3.06
N LEU A 141 -2.79 1.52 -2.77
CA LEU A 141 -3.62 1.20 -1.61
C LEU A 141 -5.05 0.97 -2.07
N VAL A 142 -5.65 -0.08 -1.56
CA VAL A 142 -7.06 -0.38 -1.78
C VAL A 142 -7.82 -0.20 -0.47
N ILE A 143 -8.86 0.60 -0.51
CA ILE A 143 -9.87 0.70 0.54
C ILE A 143 -11.10 -0.06 0.05
N LEU A 144 -11.35 -1.21 0.65
CA LEU A 144 -12.49 -2.06 0.35
C LEU A 144 -13.66 -1.68 1.25
N ALA A 145 -14.66 -1.01 0.67
CA ALA A 145 -15.92 -0.70 1.35
C ALA A 145 -16.82 -1.94 1.32
N ILE A 146 -17.24 -2.37 2.51
CA ILE A 146 -18.13 -3.51 2.72
C ILE A 146 -19.39 -2.99 3.40
N ASP A 147 -20.55 -3.40 2.91
CA ASP A 147 -21.81 -3.14 3.57
C ASP A 147 -22.05 -4.16 4.70
N ALA A 148 -22.26 -3.72 5.93
CA ALA A 148 -22.53 -4.63 7.04
C ALA A 148 -23.95 -5.20 7.05
N SER A 149 -24.91 -4.51 6.44
CA SER A 149 -26.32 -4.93 6.39
C SER A 149 -26.53 -6.08 5.41
N PHE A 150 -25.91 -6.01 4.23
CA PHE A 150 -25.95 -7.07 3.22
C PHE A 150 -24.83 -8.10 3.40
N GLY A 151 -23.64 -7.63 3.77
CA GLY A 151 -22.45 -8.43 3.93
C GLY A 151 -21.52 -8.41 2.73
N PHE A 152 -20.80 -9.51 2.50
CA PHE A 152 -19.87 -9.59 1.39
C PHE A 152 -20.60 -9.96 0.09
N GLU A 153 -20.52 -9.06 -0.89
CA GLU A 153 -21.06 -9.25 -2.23
C GLU A 153 -20.04 -9.88 -3.19
N MET A 154 -20.51 -10.46 -4.29
CA MET A 154 -19.67 -11.11 -5.29
C MET A 154 -18.63 -10.16 -5.90
N GLU A 155 -19.02 -8.92 -6.20
CA GLU A 155 -18.13 -7.87 -6.74
C GLU A 155 -16.88 -7.65 -5.86
N THR A 156 -17.05 -7.77 -4.54
CA THR A 156 -15.94 -7.63 -3.58
C THR A 156 -14.94 -8.78 -3.72
N PHE A 157 -15.41 -10.00 -3.93
CA PHE A 157 -14.56 -11.18 -4.11
C PHE A 157 -13.89 -11.21 -5.48
N GLU A 158 -14.61 -10.83 -6.53
CA GLU A 158 -14.05 -10.70 -7.88
C GLU A 158 -12.87 -9.74 -7.87
N PHE A 159 -13.05 -8.57 -7.25
CA PHE A 159 -11.95 -7.60 -7.15
C PHE A 159 -10.77 -8.11 -6.32
N LEU A 160 -11.01 -8.79 -5.19
CA LEU A 160 -9.94 -9.38 -4.39
C LEU A 160 -9.15 -10.44 -5.19
N ASN A 161 -9.83 -11.26 -5.98
CA ASN A 161 -9.18 -12.24 -6.85
C ASN A 161 -8.35 -11.56 -7.96
N LEU A 162 -8.84 -10.49 -8.56
CA LEU A 162 -8.09 -9.67 -9.53
C LEU A 162 -6.83 -9.04 -8.90
N LEU A 163 -6.91 -8.58 -7.65
CA LEU A 163 -5.74 -8.06 -6.94
C LEU A 163 -4.70 -9.16 -6.66
N GLN A 164 -5.15 -10.36 -6.30
CA GLN A 164 -4.24 -11.49 -6.05
C GLN A 164 -3.47 -11.89 -7.31
N THR A 165 -4.12 -11.87 -8.49
CA THR A 165 -3.47 -12.24 -9.76
C THR A 165 -2.53 -11.15 -10.29
N HIS A 166 -2.90 -9.87 -10.18
CA HIS A 166 -2.06 -8.75 -10.64
C HIS A 166 -0.96 -8.35 -9.65
N GLY A 167 -1.03 -8.86 -8.41
CA GLY A 167 -0.09 -8.58 -7.34
C GLY A 167 -0.75 -7.76 -6.25
N MET A 168 -0.98 -8.40 -5.09
CA MET A 168 -1.74 -7.85 -3.98
C MET A 168 -1.10 -6.56 -3.43
N PRO A 169 -1.73 -5.37 -3.60
CA PRO A 169 -1.28 -4.14 -2.95
C PRO A 169 -1.67 -4.16 -1.46
N ARG A 170 -1.45 -3.06 -0.75
CA ARG A 170 -1.98 -2.95 0.61
C ARG A 170 -3.50 -2.78 0.56
N VAL A 171 -4.21 -3.71 1.19
CA VAL A 171 -5.67 -3.66 1.31
C VAL A 171 -6.07 -3.31 2.74
N MET A 172 -7.02 -2.38 2.87
CA MET A 172 -7.72 -2.07 4.12
C MET A 172 -9.22 -2.23 3.91
N GLY A 173 -9.91 -2.75 4.91
CA GLY A 173 -11.37 -2.85 4.88
C GLY A 173 -12.02 -1.68 5.61
N VAL A 174 -13.15 -1.23 5.11
CA VAL A 174 -14.05 -0.28 5.78
C VAL A 174 -15.43 -0.89 5.79
N LEU A 175 -15.94 -1.16 6.99
CA LEU A 175 -17.28 -1.69 7.19
C LEU A 175 -18.25 -0.53 7.42
N THR A 176 -19.26 -0.43 6.56
CA THR A 176 -20.27 0.64 6.51
C THR A 176 -21.65 0.12 6.94
N HIS A 177 -22.64 0.99 7.03
CA HIS A 177 -24.03 0.67 7.39
C HIS A 177 -24.18 -0.13 8.70
N LEU A 178 -23.41 0.27 9.72
CA LEU A 178 -23.49 -0.34 11.06
C LEU A 178 -24.67 0.19 11.89
N ASP A 179 -25.26 1.30 11.46
CA ASP A 179 -26.50 1.91 11.95
C ASP A 179 -27.74 1.07 11.66
N GLY A 180 -27.69 0.20 10.65
CA GLY A 180 -28.77 -0.77 10.36
C GLY A 180 -29.00 -1.80 11.46
N PHE A 181 -28.05 -2.01 12.37
CA PHE A 181 -28.16 -2.98 13.46
C PHE A 181 -28.89 -2.38 14.67
N LYS A 182 -30.07 -2.93 14.99
CA LYS A 182 -30.85 -2.55 16.18
C LYS A 182 -30.23 -3.05 17.49
N ASP A 183 -29.61 -4.24 17.47
CA ASP A 183 -29.08 -4.90 18.66
C ASP A 183 -27.56 -4.82 18.77
N ASN A 184 -27.07 -4.41 19.94
CA ASN A 184 -25.63 -4.35 20.22
C ASN A 184 -24.94 -5.72 20.25
N LYS A 185 -25.67 -6.78 20.60
CA LYS A 185 -25.12 -8.15 20.62
C LYS A 185 -24.90 -8.66 19.20
N SER A 186 -25.89 -8.50 18.31
CA SER A 186 -25.78 -8.91 16.91
C SER A 186 -24.71 -8.08 16.19
N LEU A 187 -24.62 -6.77 16.45
CA LEU A 187 -23.56 -5.90 15.92
C LEU A 187 -22.15 -6.41 16.29
N LYS A 188 -21.94 -6.83 17.54
CA LYS A 188 -20.64 -7.38 17.97
C LYS A 188 -20.32 -8.70 17.26
N MET A 189 -21.30 -9.61 17.17
CA MET A 189 -21.15 -10.89 16.46
C MET A 189 -20.86 -10.68 14.97
N ALA A 190 -21.59 -9.78 14.31
CA ALA A 190 -21.37 -9.41 12.91
C ALA A 190 -19.97 -8.82 12.71
N LYS A 191 -19.54 -7.86 13.54
CA LYS A 191 -18.18 -7.29 13.48
C LYS A 191 -17.08 -8.35 13.61
N THR A 192 -17.26 -9.33 14.50
CA THR A 192 -16.30 -10.45 14.62
C THR A 192 -16.34 -11.35 13.38
N GLY A 193 -17.53 -11.69 12.87
CA GLY A 193 -17.69 -12.53 11.68
C GLY A 193 -17.07 -11.90 10.44
N PHE A 194 -17.38 -10.62 10.17
CA PHE A 194 -16.80 -9.86 9.06
C PHE A 194 -15.28 -9.74 9.17
N LYS A 195 -14.76 -9.51 10.38
CA LYS A 195 -13.32 -9.43 10.61
C LYS A 195 -12.62 -10.77 10.33
N HIS A 196 -13.19 -11.88 10.82
CA HIS A 196 -12.62 -13.21 10.56
C HIS A 196 -12.66 -13.55 9.06
N ARG A 197 -13.78 -13.31 8.39
CA ARG A 197 -13.88 -13.53 6.94
C ARG A 197 -12.92 -12.64 6.16
N PHE A 198 -12.81 -11.36 6.51
CA PHE A 198 -11.85 -10.45 5.88
C PHE A 198 -10.40 -10.91 6.03
N TRP A 199 -10.04 -11.51 7.17
CA TRP A 199 -8.71 -12.09 7.38
C TRP A 199 -8.44 -13.31 6.52
N THR A 200 -9.43 -14.18 6.36
CA THR A 200 -9.32 -15.37 5.49
C THR A 200 -9.07 -14.97 4.03
N GLU A 201 -9.74 -13.92 3.55
CA GLU A 201 -9.74 -13.53 2.13
C GLU A 201 -8.53 -12.65 1.75
N VAL A 202 -8.04 -11.83 2.68
CA VAL A 202 -6.99 -10.84 2.41
C VAL A 202 -5.64 -11.29 2.95
N TYR A 203 -5.48 -11.27 4.28
CA TYR A 203 -4.39 -11.88 5.03
C TYR A 203 -4.69 -11.76 6.53
N ASP A 204 -4.12 -12.64 7.34
CA ASP A 204 -4.34 -12.64 8.77
C ASP A 204 -3.84 -11.33 9.41
N GLY A 205 -4.70 -10.71 10.23
CA GLY A 205 -4.41 -9.43 10.86
C GLY A 205 -4.61 -8.20 9.98
N ALA A 206 -5.22 -8.33 8.80
CA ALA A 206 -5.62 -7.18 7.98
C ALA A 206 -6.52 -6.20 8.75
N LYS A 207 -6.37 -4.90 8.48
CA LYS A 207 -7.07 -3.85 9.23
C LYS A 207 -8.46 -3.60 8.64
N LEU A 208 -9.47 -3.77 9.48
CA LEU A 208 -10.87 -3.45 9.21
C LEU A 208 -11.29 -2.27 10.09
N PHE A 209 -11.75 -1.19 9.46
CA PHE A 209 -12.31 -0.02 10.13
C PHE A 209 -13.83 -0.11 10.16
N TYR A 210 -14.44 0.54 11.14
CA TYR A 210 -15.88 0.54 11.35
C TYR A 210 -16.36 1.98 11.23
N LEU A 211 -17.31 2.24 10.31
CA LEU A 211 -17.98 3.52 10.18
C LEU A 211 -19.40 3.36 10.70
N SER A 212 -19.70 4.05 11.79
CA SER A 212 -20.94 3.80 12.55
C SER A 212 -22.18 4.29 11.83
N GLY A 213 -22.10 5.43 11.14
CA GLY A 213 -23.23 6.03 10.43
C GLY A 213 -22.84 7.29 9.65
N VAL A 214 -23.82 7.89 9.01
CA VAL A 214 -23.67 9.11 8.19
C VAL A 214 -24.45 10.26 8.82
N GLU A 215 -23.78 11.36 9.12
CA GLU A 215 -24.36 12.61 9.61
C GLU A 215 -24.11 13.72 8.56
N ASN A 216 -25.16 14.44 8.15
CA ASN A 216 -25.07 15.53 7.15
C ASN A 216 -24.36 15.10 5.85
N GLY A 217 -24.69 13.90 5.35
CA GLY A 217 -24.10 13.33 4.13
C GLY A 217 -22.61 12.98 4.24
N ARG A 218 -22.07 12.84 5.47
CA ARG A 218 -20.66 12.50 5.72
C ARG A 218 -20.53 11.51 6.87
N TYR A 219 -19.44 10.76 6.89
CA TYR A 219 -19.11 9.89 8.02
C TYR A 219 -18.58 10.69 9.22
N LEU A 220 -18.63 10.09 10.41
CA LEU A 220 -18.19 10.73 11.64
C LEU A 220 -16.71 11.11 11.59
N ASP A 221 -16.40 12.37 11.92
CA ASP A 221 -15.05 12.94 11.80
C ASP A 221 -14.00 12.20 12.63
N ARG A 222 -14.37 11.60 13.77
CA ARG A 222 -13.45 10.82 14.63
C ARG A 222 -13.03 9.51 13.97
N GLU A 223 -13.94 8.84 13.29
CA GLU A 223 -13.70 7.56 12.62
C GLU A 223 -12.83 7.79 11.38
N ILE A 224 -13.15 8.82 10.60
CA ILE A 224 -12.37 9.26 9.43
C ILE A 224 -10.98 9.77 9.84
N LEU A 225 -10.85 10.44 10.99
CA LEU A 225 -9.54 10.79 11.56
C LEU A 225 -8.70 9.55 11.85
N ASN A 226 -9.30 8.50 12.39
CA ASN A 226 -8.59 7.25 12.63
C ASN A 226 -8.15 6.61 11.32
N LEU A 227 -9.05 6.49 10.34
CA LEU A 227 -8.74 5.94 9.01
C LEU A 227 -7.60 6.72 8.32
N SER A 228 -7.70 8.05 8.27
CA SER A 228 -6.66 8.92 7.65
C SER A 228 -5.29 8.78 8.33
N ARG A 229 -5.24 8.59 9.66
CA ARG A 229 -3.99 8.33 10.37
C ARG A 229 -3.32 7.04 9.89
N PHE A 230 -4.11 5.98 9.68
CA PHE A 230 -3.57 4.71 9.19
C PHE A 230 -3.10 4.79 7.74
N ILE A 231 -3.85 5.48 6.87
CA ILE A 231 -3.43 5.74 5.49
C ILE A 231 -2.08 6.48 5.46
N SER A 232 -1.90 7.48 6.32
CA SER A 232 -0.69 8.32 6.36
C SER A 232 0.57 7.59 6.85
N VAL A 233 0.42 6.55 7.68
CA VAL A 233 1.55 5.79 8.26
C VAL A 233 1.86 4.54 7.45
N MET A 234 1.02 4.20 6.46
CA MET A 234 1.14 2.97 5.72
C MET A 234 2.41 2.93 4.88
N LYS A 235 3.12 1.80 4.97
CA LYS A 235 4.27 1.47 4.11
C LYS A 235 3.82 0.58 2.98
N LEU A 236 4.08 1.04 1.76
CA LEU A 236 3.79 0.29 0.54
C LEU A 236 4.87 -0.75 0.26
N ARG A 237 4.49 -1.82 -0.43
CA ARG A 237 5.42 -2.81 -0.96
C ARG A 237 5.64 -2.52 -2.45
N PRO A 238 6.88 -2.44 -2.93
CA PRO A 238 7.12 -2.30 -4.36
C PRO A 238 6.65 -3.57 -5.10
N LEU A 239 5.85 -3.39 -6.14
CA LEU A 239 5.46 -4.48 -7.05
C LEU A 239 6.37 -4.47 -8.27
N THR A 240 6.74 -5.66 -8.75
CA THR A 240 7.69 -5.80 -9.87
C THR A 240 7.22 -5.05 -11.10
N TRP A 241 5.95 -5.23 -11.50
CA TRP A 241 5.39 -4.56 -12.69
C TRP A 241 5.46 -3.04 -12.61
N ARG A 242 5.10 -2.46 -11.45
CA ARG A 242 5.09 -1.01 -11.22
C ARG A 242 6.50 -0.41 -11.17
N ASN A 243 7.50 -1.18 -10.74
CA ASN A 243 8.89 -0.73 -10.75
C ASN A 243 9.56 -0.90 -12.12
N THR A 244 9.02 -1.73 -13.01
CA THR A 244 9.62 -1.98 -14.33
C THR A 244 9.01 -1.15 -15.45
N HIS A 245 7.72 -0.82 -15.38
CA HIS A 245 7.01 -0.13 -16.45
C HIS A 245 6.62 1.31 -16.07
N PRO A 246 6.67 2.27 -17.00
CA PRO A 246 6.09 3.58 -16.80
C PRO A 246 4.56 3.49 -16.94
N TYR A 247 3.84 4.17 -16.07
CA TYR A 247 2.38 4.28 -16.18
C TYR A 247 1.91 5.63 -15.63
N MET A 248 0.74 6.07 -16.07
CA MET A 248 0.14 7.33 -15.65
C MET A 248 -1.35 7.10 -15.44
N LEU A 249 -1.89 7.70 -14.38
CA LEU A 249 -3.33 7.87 -14.23
C LEU A 249 -3.66 9.27 -14.75
N ALA A 250 -4.56 9.37 -15.74
CA ALA A 250 -4.95 10.64 -16.30
C ALA A 250 -5.87 11.40 -15.33
N ASP A 251 -5.43 12.57 -14.88
CA ASP A 251 -6.22 13.46 -14.03
C ASP A 251 -7.17 14.33 -14.86
N ARG A 252 -6.69 14.83 -16.01
CA ARG A 252 -7.45 15.67 -16.93
C ARG A 252 -7.24 15.20 -18.37
N VAL A 253 -8.31 15.25 -19.15
CA VAL A 253 -8.33 14.89 -20.57
C VAL A 253 -8.85 16.08 -21.36
N GLN A 254 -8.10 16.53 -22.36
CA GLN A 254 -8.45 17.65 -23.22
C GLN A 254 -8.34 17.26 -24.69
N ASP A 255 -9.34 17.63 -25.49
CA ASP A 255 -9.30 17.51 -26.94
C ASP A 255 -8.55 18.73 -27.51
N LEU A 256 -7.53 18.49 -28.33
CA LEU A 256 -6.74 19.53 -29.01
C LEU A 256 -7.07 19.60 -30.51
N THR A 257 -8.08 18.88 -30.96
CA THR A 257 -8.46 18.85 -32.39
C THR A 257 -9.09 20.17 -32.80
N ASP A 258 -8.72 20.68 -33.98
CA ASP A 258 -9.31 21.90 -34.52
C ASP A 258 -10.83 21.72 -34.75
N PRO A 259 -11.69 22.64 -34.23
CA PRO A 259 -13.13 22.53 -34.37
C PRO A 259 -13.62 22.44 -35.82
N GLU A 260 -12.95 23.12 -36.76
CA GLU A 260 -13.30 23.08 -38.18
C GLU A 260 -13.22 21.67 -38.79
N ILE A 261 -12.25 20.86 -38.32
CA ILE A 261 -12.10 19.47 -38.78
C ILE A 261 -13.28 18.64 -38.26
N LEU A 262 -13.73 18.89 -37.03
CA LEU A 262 -14.87 18.20 -36.41
C LEU A 262 -16.20 18.58 -37.04
N GLU A 263 -16.37 19.85 -37.44
CA GLU A 263 -17.55 20.29 -38.20
C GLU A 263 -17.65 19.60 -39.55
N ARG A 264 -16.52 19.50 -40.28
CA ARG A 264 -16.49 18.83 -41.59
C ARG A 264 -16.66 17.32 -41.49
N ASN A 265 -16.05 16.69 -40.47
CA ASN A 265 -16.16 15.26 -40.24
C ASN A 265 -16.17 14.95 -38.74
N PRO A 266 -17.36 14.69 -38.15
CA PRO A 266 -17.49 14.37 -36.73
C PRO A 266 -16.73 13.10 -36.28
N LYS A 267 -16.38 12.21 -37.22
CA LYS A 267 -15.64 10.96 -36.98
C LYS A 267 -14.16 11.05 -37.32
N ALA A 268 -13.62 12.25 -37.52
CA ALA A 268 -12.18 12.43 -37.75
C ALA A 268 -11.35 11.96 -36.54
N ASN A 269 -10.11 11.57 -36.82
CA ASN A 269 -9.14 11.23 -35.78
C ASN A 269 -8.82 12.47 -34.95
N ARG A 270 -8.86 12.32 -33.62
CA ARG A 270 -8.68 13.43 -32.68
C ARG A 270 -7.31 13.40 -32.04
N THR A 271 -6.75 14.58 -31.80
CA THR A 271 -5.53 14.73 -31.01
C THR A 271 -5.92 15.04 -29.57
N VAL A 272 -5.55 14.17 -28.63
CA VAL A 272 -5.96 14.30 -27.22
C VAL A 272 -4.73 14.53 -26.34
N ALA A 273 -4.80 15.54 -25.48
CA ALA A 273 -3.83 15.76 -24.40
C ALA A 273 -4.31 15.11 -23.11
N LEU A 274 -3.45 14.27 -22.53
CA LEU A 274 -3.65 13.62 -21.24
C LEU A 274 -2.71 14.24 -20.22
N TYR A 275 -3.26 14.77 -19.14
CA TYR A 275 -2.50 15.35 -18.03
C TYR A 275 -2.58 14.42 -16.82
N GLY A 276 -1.46 14.19 -16.16
CA GLY A 276 -1.42 13.37 -14.95
C GLY A 276 -0.02 13.22 -14.38
N TYR A 277 0.07 12.55 -13.23
CA TYR A 277 1.35 12.24 -12.62
C TYR A 277 1.94 10.97 -13.21
N LEU A 278 3.18 11.05 -13.69
CA LEU A 278 3.96 9.89 -14.11
C LEU A 278 4.36 9.02 -12.91
N ARG A 279 4.24 7.70 -13.05
CA ARG A 279 4.50 6.69 -12.03
C ARG A 279 5.37 5.56 -12.58
N GLY A 280 6.00 4.83 -11.67
CA GLY A 280 6.89 3.73 -12.01
C GLY A 280 8.22 4.25 -12.55
N THR A 281 8.52 3.98 -13.82
CA THR A 281 9.76 4.41 -14.48
C THR A 281 9.57 5.65 -15.35
N HIS A 282 10.63 6.14 -15.97
CA HIS A 282 10.60 7.31 -16.84
C HIS A 282 10.00 6.96 -18.21
N VAL A 283 9.25 7.90 -18.79
CA VAL A 283 8.75 7.82 -20.18
C VAL A 283 9.75 8.54 -21.09
N LYS A 284 9.98 7.99 -22.28
CA LYS A 284 10.77 8.64 -23.33
C LYS A 284 9.85 9.21 -24.40
N GLY A 285 10.34 10.24 -25.10
CA GLY A 285 9.62 10.80 -26.25
C GLY A 285 9.41 9.73 -27.33
N ARG A 286 8.17 9.65 -27.86
CA ARG A 286 7.72 8.69 -28.88
C ARG A 286 7.56 7.22 -28.45
N ASP A 287 7.54 6.95 -27.14
CA ASP A 287 7.18 5.61 -26.65
C ASP A 287 5.77 5.20 -27.10
N ARG A 288 5.56 3.89 -27.27
CA ARG A 288 4.24 3.31 -27.51
C ARG A 288 3.52 3.17 -26.17
N VAL A 289 2.28 3.63 -26.12
CA VAL A 289 1.44 3.61 -24.93
C VAL A 289 0.14 2.87 -25.22
N HIS A 290 -0.24 2.00 -24.30
CA HIS A 290 -1.54 1.35 -24.33
C HIS A 290 -2.50 2.12 -23.42
N ILE A 291 -3.63 2.57 -23.98
CA ILE A 291 -4.71 3.18 -23.22
C ILE A 291 -5.80 2.11 -23.05
N PRO A 292 -6.06 1.62 -21.82
CA PRO A 292 -7.09 0.63 -21.59
C PRO A 292 -8.44 1.09 -22.14
N GLY A 293 -9.09 0.23 -22.93
CA GLY A 293 -10.38 0.51 -23.58
C GLY A 293 -10.31 1.33 -24.88
N ALA A 294 -9.20 1.99 -25.19
CA ALA A 294 -9.05 2.76 -26.44
C ALA A 294 -8.11 2.09 -27.45
N GLY A 295 -6.99 1.51 -26.99
CA GLY A 295 -6.04 0.79 -27.84
C GLY A 295 -4.59 1.26 -27.70
N ASP A 296 -3.76 0.87 -28.66
CA ASP A 296 -2.33 1.19 -28.70
C ASP A 296 -2.08 2.45 -29.53
N TYR A 297 -1.36 3.40 -28.95
CA TYR A 297 -1.01 4.68 -29.56
C TYR A 297 0.48 4.97 -29.42
N GLN A 298 0.98 5.89 -30.24
CA GLN A 298 2.33 6.43 -30.10
C GLN A 298 2.26 7.83 -29.50
N LEU A 299 3.13 8.13 -28.52
CA LEU A 299 3.21 9.48 -27.95
C LEU A 299 3.71 10.48 -29.00
N GLY A 300 2.91 11.51 -29.27
CA GLY A 300 3.31 12.61 -30.14
C GLY A 300 4.29 13.56 -29.46
N HIS A 301 3.86 14.14 -28.34
CA HIS A 301 4.62 15.11 -27.55
C HIS A 301 4.48 14.82 -26.06
N THR A 302 5.55 15.07 -25.30
CA THR A 302 5.59 14.92 -23.84
C THR A 302 6.21 16.16 -23.23
N GLU A 303 5.46 16.84 -22.35
CA GLU A 303 5.90 18.05 -21.68
C GLU A 303 5.78 17.90 -20.17
N GLN A 304 6.79 18.35 -19.43
CA GLN A 304 6.74 18.38 -17.98
C GLN A 304 6.16 19.72 -17.50
N LEU A 305 5.05 19.64 -16.76
CA LEU A 305 4.39 20.82 -16.19
C LEU A 305 4.76 20.99 -14.72
N ALA A 306 4.49 22.20 -14.21
CA ALA A 306 4.58 22.48 -12.78
C ALA A 306 3.56 21.63 -12.00
N ASP A 307 3.99 21.15 -10.83
CA ASP A 307 3.17 20.30 -9.98
C ASP A 307 2.00 21.10 -9.37
N PRO A 308 0.74 20.70 -9.57
CA PRO A 308 -0.41 21.43 -9.02
C PRO A 308 -0.60 21.23 -7.51
N CYS A 309 0.03 20.21 -6.91
CA CYS A 309 -0.02 19.93 -5.48
C CYS A 309 1.40 19.69 -4.94
N PRO A 310 2.27 20.71 -4.90
CA PRO A 310 3.65 20.54 -4.46
C PRO A 310 3.73 20.10 -3.00
N ILE A 311 4.71 19.25 -2.69
CA ILE A 311 5.01 18.84 -1.32
C ILE A 311 5.69 20.02 -0.61
N PRO A 312 5.25 20.42 0.60
CA PRO A 312 5.86 21.53 1.32
C PRO A 312 7.27 21.23 1.81
N ASP A 313 8.10 22.27 1.89
CA ASP A 313 9.48 22.16 2.35
C ASP A 313 9.59 21.66 3.81
N LYS A 314 10.69 20.94 4.06
CA LYS A 314 10.84 20.01 5.20
C LYS A 314 11.05 20.67 6.57
N GLU A 315 10.88 21.98 6.72
CA GLU A 315 11.36 22.72 7.89
C GLU A 315 10.55 22.51 9.17
N ARG A 316 9.25 22.19 9.07
CA ARG A 316 8.35 22.13 10.25
C ARG A 316 7.96 20.71 10.64
N LYS A 317 7.46 20.50 11.87
CA LYS A 317 6.91 19.19 12.34
C LYS A 317 5.42 18.99 12.03
N ARG A 318 4.61 20.05 11.92
CA ARG A 318 3.18 19.99 11.52
C ARG A 318 2.94 20.52 10.10
N LEU A 319 1.90 20.03 9.42
CA LEU A 319 1.50 20.52 8.10
C LEU A 319 0.63 21.77 8.29
N ASP A 320 1.08 22.90 7.74
CA ASP A 320 0.32 24.16 7.81
C ASP A 320 -0.88 24.10 6.86
N GLU A 321 -1.92 24.88 7.18
CA GLU A 321 -3.19 24.80 6.45
C GLU A 321 -3.08 25.24 5.00
N ARG A 322 -2.16 26.17 4.70
CA ARG A 322 -1.86 26.64 3.35
C ARG A 322 -1.35 25.55 2.42
N HIS A 323 -0.73 24.51 2.97
CA HIS A 323 -0.18 23.40 2.20
C HIS A 323 -1.13 22.21 2.06
N LYS A 324 -2.37 22.33 2.57
CA LYS A 324 -3.42 21.32 2.41
C LYS A 324 -4.15 21.51 1.09
N LEU A 325 -3.41 21.34 0.01
CA LEU A 325 -3.91 21.54 -1.35
C LEU A 325 -4.76 20.36 -1.82
N ILE A 326 -5.68 20.68 -2.72
CA ILE A 326 -6.54 19.74 -3.46
C ILE A 326 -6.38 20.02 -4.96
N TYR A 327 -6.29 18.97 -5.74
CA TYR A 327 -6.31 19.01 -7.19
C TYR A 327 -7.28 17.94 -7.71
N ALA A 328 -8.39 18.39 -8.26
CA ALA A 328 -9.44 17.54 -8.81
C ALA A 328 -10.06 18.23 -10.04
N PRO A 329 -9.37 18.21 -11.19
CA PRO A 329 -9.74 19.03 -12.34
C PRO A 329 -11.08 18.63 -12.98
N MET A 330 -11.54 17.40 -12.78
CA MET A 330 -12.82 16.90 -13.30
C MET A 330 -13.96 16.95 -12.27
N SER A 331 -13.67 17.30 -11.01
CA SER A 331 -14.65 17.37 -9.93
C SER A 331 -15.01 18.82 -9.62
N GLU A 332 -16.16 19.04 -8.99
CA GLU A 332 -16.56 20.38 -8.58
C GLU A 332 -15.87 20.77 -7.27
N VAL A 333 -14.89 21.68 -7.36
CA VAL A 333 -14.15 22.17 -6.20
C VAL A 333 -14.50 23.64 -5.98
N ASN A 334 -14.98 23.97 -4.77
CA ASN A 334 -15.37 25.33 -4.38
C ASN A 334 -16.44 25.97 -5.29
N GLY A 335 -17.34 25.17 -5.87
CA GLY A 335 -18.42 25.67 -6.74
C GLY A 335 -17.99 25.96 -8.18
N VAL A 336 -16.76 25.61 -8.56
CA VAL A 336 -16.28 25.70 -9.94
C VAL A 336 -16.23 24.29 -10.52
N MET A 337 -17.06 24.05 -11.54
CA MET A 337 -17.06 22.82 -12.33
C MET A 337 -16.34 23.08 -13.65
N TYR A 338 -15.43 22.19 -14.02
CA TYR A 338 -14.85 22.19 -15.37
C TYR A 338 -15.89 21.59 -16.32
N ASP A 339 -16.58 22.45 -17.07
CA ASP A 339 -17.37 22.01 -18.21
C ASP A 339 -16.48 21.99 -19.45
N LYS A 340 -16.63 20.96 -20.28
CA LYS A 340 -15.80 20.82 -21.50
C LYS A 340 -16.22 21.81 -22.59
N ASP A 341 -17.43 22.34 -22.50
CA ASP A 341 -18.09 23.10 -23.57
C ASP A 341 -18.71 24.43 -23.10
N ALA A 342 -18.31 24.97 -21.92
CA ALA A 342 -18.79 26.27 -21.40
C ALA A 342 -17.83 27.44 -21.67
#